data_AF-A0A3M0BI71-F1
#
_entry.id   AF-A0A3M0BI71-F1
#
_cell.length_a   1.000
_cell.length_b   1.000
_cell.length_c   1.000
_cell.angle_alpha   90.00
_cell.angle_beta   90.00
_cell.angle_gamma   90.00
#
_symmetry.space_group_name_H-M   'P 1'
#
loop_
_entity.id
_entity.type
_entity.pdbx_description
1 polymer ?
#
loop_
_entity_poly.entity_id
_entity_poly.type
_entity_poly.pdbx_seq_one_letter_code
_entity_poly.pdbx_strand_id
1 'polypeptide(L)'
;MRNAKFLILGLFFIILQTTIIGKYLDFLCIHWDIISIFIILLSLYKVDKDNYKIVIPISLIQDIITQSYFIHFLSKTLITFIAQKLHNKFFLSSFWIKSLIVLILSAIDILFKIIYTFLISTNLNICFGYIIYLILNFIIFYFVYLAYEDKNTKI
;
A
#
# COMPACT_ATOMS: atom_id res chain seq x y z
N MET A 1 6.99 -10.20 19.54
CA MET A 1 6.24 -8.95 19.87
C MET A 1 6.20 -7.90 18.76
N ARG A 2 7.25 -7.69 17.93
CA ARG A 2 7.26 -6.64 16.89
C ARG A 2 6.21 -6.84 15.78
N ASN A 3 6.04 -8.07 15.28
CA ASN A 3 5.09 -8.37 14.20
C ASN A 3 3.62 -8.17 14.63
N ALA A 4 3.28 -8.47 15.89
CA ALA A 4 1.93 -8.25 16.43
C ALA A 4 1.53 -6.78 16.40
N LYS A 5 2.46 -5.85 16.70
CA LYS A 5 2.19 -4.41 16.65
C LYS A 5 1.82 -3.93 15.24
N PHE A 6 2.54 -4.41 14.22
CA PHE A 6 2.24 -4.07 12.82
C PHE A 6 0.94 -4.70 12.34
N LEU A 7 0.61 -5.91 12.81
CA LEU A 7 -0.65 -6.56 12.49
C LEU A 7 -1.83 -5.79 13.10
N ILE A 8 -1.72 -5.35 14.36
CA ILE A 8 -2.71 -4.48 15.02
C ILE A 8 -2.86 -3.15 14.26
N LEU A 9 -1.76 -2.53 13.84
CA LEU A 9 -1.81 -1.29 13.07
C LEU A 9 -2.50 -1.49 11.71
N GLY A 10 -2.22 -2.62 11.04
CA GLY A 10 -2.90 -2.99 9.80
C GLY A 10 -4.41 -3.19 9.99
N LEU A 11 -4.81 -3.87 11.06
CA LEU A 11 -6.22 -4.03 11.43
C LEU A 11 -6.89 -2.69 11.74
N PHE A 12 -6.19 -1.78 12.43
CA PHE A 12 -6.69 -0.43 12.66
C PHE A 12 -6.94 0.32 11.33
N PHE A 13 -6.04 0.22 10.35
CA PHE A 13 -6.25 0.84 9.05
C PHE A 13 -7.41 0.22 8.26
N ILE A 14 -7.64 -1.09 8.38
CA ILE A 14 -8.83 -1.75 7.81
C ILE A 14 -10.11 -1.18 8.42
N ILE A 15 -10.16 -1.05 9.75
CA ILE A 15 -11.32 -0.46 10.43
C ILE A 15 -11.52 0.97 9.96
N LEU A 16 -10.44 1.76 9.87
CA LEU A 16 -10.52 3.15 9.42
C LEU A 16 -11.03 3.26 7.98
N GLN A 17 -10.55 2.40 7.07
CA GLN A 17 -10.98 2.37 5.66
C GLN A 17 -12.45 1.97 5.51
N THR A 18 -12.99 1.17 6.44
CA THR A 18 -14.39 0.69 6.38
C THR A 18 -15.39 1.63 7.05
N THR A 19 -14.91 2.73 7.66
CA THR A 19 -15.77 3.76 8.26
C THR A 19 -16.58 4.53 7.22
N ILE A 20 -17.55 5.31 7.70
CA ILE A 20 -18.42 6.18 6.89
C ILE A 20 -17.59 7.10 5.97
N ILE A 21 -16.44 7.58 6.43
CA ILE A 21 -15.55 8.45 5.67
C ILE A 21 -15.00 7.70 4.45
N GLY A 22 -14.55 6.45 4.63
CA GLY A 22 -14.04 5.63 3.53
C GLY A 22 -15.11 5.35 2.47
N LYS A 23 -16.33 5.01 2.90
CA LYS A 23 -17.46 4.79 1.97
C LYS A 23 -17.85 6.05 1.19
N TYR A 24 -17.79 7.22 1.83
CA TYR A 24 -18.09 8.50 1.18
C TYR A 24 -17.03 8.86 0.13
N LEU A 25 -15.75 8.59 0.41
CA LEU A 25 -14.66 8.78 -0.55
C LEU A 25 -14.81 7.85 -1.76
N ASP A 26 -15.15 6.58 -1.54
CA ASP A 26 -15.41 5.64 -2.64
C ASP A 26 -16.60 6.07 -3.51
N PHE A 27 -17.65 6.65 -2.92
CA PHE A 27 -18.77 7.23 -3.67
C PHE A 27 -18.34 8.41 -4.56
N LEU A 28 -17.43 9.25 -4.07
CA LEU A 28 -16.79 10.31 -4.85
C LEU A 28 -15.75 9.78 -5.84
N CYS A 29 -15.68 8.45 -6.01
CA CYS A 29 -14.75 7.80 -6.91
C CYS A 29 -13.28 8.01 -6.49
N ILE A 30 -13.03 8.39 -5.22
CA ILE A 30 -11.70 8.55 -4.62
C ILE A 30 -11.32 7.24 -3.93
N HIS A 31 -10.53 6.42 -4.61
CA HIS A 31 -10.06 5.16 -4.03
C HIS A 31 -8.99 5.40 -2.97
N TRP A 32 -9.38 5.21 -1.71
CA TRP A 32 -8.55 5.42 -0.54
C TRP A 32 -8.09 4.06 0.02
N ASP A 33 -6.88 3.59 -0.36
CA ASP A 33 -6.29 2.33 0.12
C ASP A 33 -5.03 2.60 0.97
N ILE A 34 -5.22 3.09 2.20
CA ILE A 34 -4.12 3.31 3.16
C ILE A 34 -3.33 2.01 3.38
N ILE A 35 -3.98 0.86 3.31
CA ILE A 35 -3.34 -0.43 3.58
C ILE A 35 -2.27 -0.72 2.54
N SER A 36 -2.51 -0.39 1.26
CA SER A 36 -1.47 -0.50 0.23
C SER A 36 -0.25 0.35 0.56
N ILE A 37 -0.44 1.58 1.05
CA ILE A 37 0.67 2.47 1.46
C ILE A 37 1.46 1.85 2.60
N PHE A 38 0.74 1.41 3.63
CA PHE A 38 1.33 0.75 4.78
C PHE A 38 2.16 -0.47 4.36
N ILE A 39 1.66 -1.29 3.43
CA ILE A 39 2.34 -2.48 2.93
C ILE A 39 3.56 -2.13 2.07
N ILE A 40 3.46 -1.13 1.19
CA ILE A 40 4.60 -0.66 0.38
C ILE A 40 5.73 -0.19 1.30
N LEU A 41 5.42 0.67 2.27
CA LEU A 41 6.42 1.17 3.21
C LEU A 41 6.99 0.05 4.09
N LEU A 42 6.15 -0.82 4.65
CA LEU A 42 6.59 -1.96 5.45
C LEU A 42 7.56 -2.85 4.65
N SER A 43 7.23 -3.11 3.38
CA SER A 43 8.02 -3.98 2.50
C SER A 43 9.34 -3.35 2.07
N LEU A 44 9.36 -2.03 1.87
CA LEU A 44 10.57 -1.30 1.50
C LEU A 44 11.52 -1.05 2.66
N TYR A 45 11.01 -0.86 3.89
CA TYR A 45 11.83 -0.55 5.07
C TYR A 45 12.24 -1.79 5.89
N LYS A 46 11.66 -2.96 5.64
CA LYS A 46 11.96 -4.19 6.36
C LYS A 46 12.29 -5.32 5.38
N VAL A 47 13.53 -5.82 5.37
CA VAL A 47 13.99 -6.93 4.50
C VAL A 47 13.37 -8.28 4.87
N ASP A 48 12.74 -8.37 6.03
CA ASP A 48 12.44 -9.64 6.65
C ASP A 48 11.45 -10.47 5.81
N LYS A 49 11.78 -11.75 5.59
CA LYS A 49 10.87 -12.73 4.96
C LYS A 49 9.55 -12.84 5.72
N ASP A 50 9.57 -12.48 7.00
CA ASP A 50 8.39 -12.40 7.85
C ASP A 50 7.38 -11.31 7.45
N ASN A 51 7.68 -10.41 6.51
CA ASN A 51 6.69 -9.43 6.03
C ASN A 51 5.43 -10.11 5.46
N TYR A 52 5.58 -11.25 4.79
CA TYR A 52 4.42 -12.00 4.28
C TYR A 52 3.50 -12.49 5.40
N LYS A 53 4.04 -12.78 6.60
CA LYS A 53 3.22 -13.17 7.77
C LYS A 53 2.31 -12.04 8.27
N ILE A 54 2.59 -10.79 7.89
CA ILE A 54 1.77 -9.61 8.20
C ILE A 54 0.88 -9.28 7.00
N VAL A 55 1.45 -9.23 5.80
CA VAL A 55 0.75 -8.83 4.57
C VAL A 55 -0.38 -9.80 4.21
N ILE A 56 -0.13 -11.11 4.23
CA ILE A 56 -1.11 -12.12 3.85
C ILE A 56 -2.40 -12.02 4.70
N PRO A 57 -2.34 -12.10 6.04
CA PRO A 57 -3.56 -12.06 6.85
C PRO A 57 -4.28 -10.71 6.74
N ILE A 58 -3.56 -9.58 6.72
CA ILE A 58 -4.18 -8.26 6.57
C ILE A 58 -4.94 -8.18 5.24
N SER A 59 -4.31 -8.63 4.14
CA SER A 59 -4.90 -8.52 2.81
C SER A 59 -6.11 -9.45 2.65
N LEU A 60 -6.06 -10.67 3.19
CA LEU A 60 -7.19 -11.59 3.22
C LEU A 60 -8.36 -11.04 4.04
N ILE A 61 -8.09 -10.48 5.22
CA ILE A 61 -9.13 -9.85 6.06
C ILE A 61 -9.76 -8.68 5.31
N GLN A 62 -8.96 -7.88 4.62
CA GLN A 62 -9.48 -6.79 3.80
C GLN A 62 -10.38 -7.30 2.69
N ASP A 63 -10.00 -8.34 1.94
CA ASP A 63 -10.83 -8.94 0.90
C ASP A 63 -12.16 -9.47 1.45
N ILE A 64 -12.16 -10.09 2.64
CA ILE A 64 -13.38 -10.58 3.29
C ILE A 64 -14.33 -9.43 3.62
N ILE A 65 -13.81 -8.33 4.18
CA ILE A 65 -14.63 -7.20 4.61
C ILE A 65 -15.15 -6.39 3.42
N THR A 66 -14.33 -6.24 2.38
CA THR A 66 -14.66 -5.46 1.18
C THR A 66 -15.33 -6.27 0.09
N GLN A 67 -15.46 -7.60 0.25
CA GLN A 67 -16.00 -8.53 -0.74
C GLN A 67 -15.28 -8.47 -2.09
N SER A 68 -13.97 -8.26 -2.05
CA SER A 68 -13.14 -7.91 -3.22
C SER A 68 -12.56 -9.12 -3.96
N TYR A 69 -13.13 -10.31 -3.82
CA TYR A 69 -12.71 -11.52 -4.56
C TYR A 69 -11.18 -11.76 -4.61
N PHE A 70 -10.47 -11.64 -3.49
CA PHE A 70 -9.01 -11.84 -3.40
C PHE A 70 -8.14 -10.81 -4.16
N ILE A 71 -8.70 -9.70 -4.65
CA ILE A 71 -7.96 -8.63 -5.35
C ILE A 71 -6.85 -8.07 -4.46
N HIS A 72 -7.16 -7.76 -3.20
CA HIS A 72 -6.20 -7.13 -2.30
C HIS A 72 -5.10 -8.10 -1.92
N PHE A 73 -5.43 -9.36 -1.64
CA PHE A 73 -4.47 -10.42 -1.39
C PHE A 73 -3.46 -10.57 -2.54
N LEU A 74 -3.93 -10.69 -3.78
CA LEU A 74 -3.05 -10.86 -4.93
C LEU A 74 -2.20 -9.62 -5.22
N SER A 75 -2.82 -8.44 -5.25
CA SER A 75 -2.09 -7.18 -5.50
C SER A 75 -1.01 -6.92 -4.44
N LYS A 76 -1.34 -7.05 -3.15
CA LYS A 76 -0.42 -6.73 -2.04
C LYS A 76 0.70 -7.74 -1.89
N THR A 77 0.44 -9.01 -2.15
CA THR A 77 1.50 -10.04 -2.17
C THR A 77 2.48 -9.79 -3.32
N LEU A 78 1.98 -9.45 -4.52
CA LEU A 78 2.81 -9.09 -5.67
C LEU A 78 3.66 -7.84 -5.39
N ILE A 79 3.07 -6.79 -4.82
CA ILE A 79 3.79 -5.56 -4.44
C ILE A 79 4.86 -5.85 -3.40
N THR A 80 4.55 -6.66 -2.38
CA THR A 80 5.51 -7.06 -1.35
C THR A 80 6.70 -7.77 -1.96
N PHE A 81 6.47 -8.66 -2.92
CA PHE A 81 7.52 -9.36 -3.65
C PHE A 81 8.42 -8.41 -4.44
N ILE A 82 7.84 -7.49 -5.21
CA ILE A 82 8.60 -6.50 -5.98
C ILE A 82 9.38 -5.57 -5.04
N ALA A 83 8.74 -5.06 -3.99
CA ALA A 83 9.34 -4.16 -3.01
C ALA A 83 10.55 -4.80 -2.30
N GLN A 84 10.45 -6.07 -1.89
CA GLN A 84 11.58 -6.80 -1.29
C GLN A 84 12.77 -6.91 -2.25
N LYS A 85 12.53 -7.12 -3.55
CA LYS A 85 13.61 -7.14 -4.57
C LYS A 85 14.25 -5.77 -4.78
N LEU A 86 13.49 -4.70 -4.57
CA LEU A 86 13.96 -3.32 -4.70
C LEU A 86 14.58 -2.75 -3.42
N HIS A 87 14.41 -3.40 -2.26
CA HIS A 87 14.85 -2.94 -0.95
C HIS A 87 16.28 -2.36 -0.93
N ASN A 88 17.26 -3.14 -1.42
CA ASN A 88 18.67 -2.72 -1.36
C ASN A 88 18.94 -1.47 -2.20
N LYS A 89 18.30 -1.38 -3.37
CA LYS A 89 18.38 -0.19 -4.24
C LYS A 89 17.66 0.99 -3.60
N PHE A 90 16.51 0.76 -2.97
CA PHE A 90 15.75 1.78 -2.27
C PHE A 90 16.58 2.44 -1.17
N PHE A 91 17.23 1.67 -0.29
CA PHE A 91 18.01 2.22 0.81
C PHE A 91 19.22 3.07 0.39
N LEU A 92 19.97 2.62 -0.63
CA LEU A 92 21.17 3.30 -1.12
C LEU A 92 20.88 4.49 -2.05
N SER A 93 19.62 4.69 -2.43
CA SER A 93 19.25 5.71 -3.41
C SER A 93 18.90 7.07 -2.80
N SER A 94 18.94 8.11 -3.64
CA SER A 94 18.54 9.47 -3.27
C SER A 94 17.03 9.57 -3.02
N PHE A 95 16.60 10.63 -2.31
CA PHE A 95 15.19 10.93 -2.04
C PHE A 95 14.31 10.85 -3.30
N TRP A 96 14.78 11.41 -4.42
CA TRP A 96 14.04 11.42 -5.69
C TRP A 96 13.80 10.01 -6.23
N ILE A 97 14.80 9.13 -6.13
CA ILE A 97 14.69 7.74 -6.59
C ILE A 97 13.76 6.95 -5.65
N LYS A 98 13.86 7.15 -4.33
CA LYS A 98 12.95 6.52 -3.35
C LYS A 98 11.50 6.90 -3.63
N SER A 99 11.24 8.19 -3.87
CA SER A 99 9.93 8.71 -4.22
C SER A 99 9.40 8.10 -5.51
N LEU A 100 10.24 8.01 -6.54
CA LEU A 100 9.89 7.39 -7.82
C LEU A 100 9.53 5.90 -7.64
N ILE A 101 10.28 5.15 -6.84
CA ILE A 101 9.99 3.74 -6.54
C ILE A 101 8.62 3.59 -5.90
N VAL A 102 8.28 4.42 -4.90
CA VAL A 102 6.97 4.37 -4.23
C VAL A 102 5.84 4.69 -5.20
N LEU A 103 6.01 5.70 -6.06
CA LEU A 103 5.02 6.04 -7.10
C LEU A 103 4.83 4.89 -8.10
N ILE A 104 5.91 4.27 -8.57
CA ILE A 104 5.84 3.13 -9.50
C ILE A 104 5.12 1.94 -8.84
N LEU A 105 5.46 1.59 -7.60
CA LEU A 105 4.78 0.50 -6.89
C LEU A 105 3.29 0.77 -6.70
N SER A 106 2.94 2.02 -6.41
CA SER A 106 1.54 2.46 -6.28
C SER A 106 0.79 2.40 -7.61
N ALA A 107 1.45 2.77 -8.72
CA ALA A 107 0.87 2.64 -10.06
C ALA A 107 0.67 1.17 -10.46
N ILE A 108 1.63 0.29 -10.13
CA ILE A 108 1.51 -1.16 -10.33
C ILE A 108 0.32 -1.72 -9.55
N ASP A 109 0.12 -1.30 -8.30
CA ASP A 109 -1.04 -1.69 -7.48
C ASP A 109 -2.36 -1.35 -8.19
N ILE A 110 -2.50 -0.11 -8.64
CA ILE A 110 -3.68 0.37 -9.38
C ILE A 110 -3.88 -0.45 -10.66
N LEU A 111 -2.83 -0.58 -11.48
CA LEU A 111 -2.92 -1.30 -12.75
C LEU A 111 -3.36 -2.75 -12.54
N PHE A 112 -2.80 -3.42 -11.53
CA PHE A 112 -3.19 -4.78 -11.20
C PHE A 112 -4.68 -4.86 -10.84
N LYS A 113 -5.17 -3.94 -10.00
CA LYS A 113 -6.59 -3.88 -9.61
C LYS A 113 -7.50 -3.60 -10.80
N ILE A 114 -7.13 -2.69 -11.69
CA ILE A 114 -7.90 -2.38 -12.91
C ILE A 114 -7.97 -3.63 -13.81
N ILE A 115 -6.82 -4.25 -14.10
CA ILE A 115 -6.75 -5.44 -14.96
C ILE A 115 -7.56 -6.58 -14.36
N TYR A 116 -7.41 -6.84 -13.06
CA TYR A 116 -8.14 -7.91 -12.40
C TYR A 116 -9.65 -7.66 -12.39
N THR A 117 -10.07 -6.43 -12.09
CA THR A 117 -11.49 -6.04 -12.12
C THR A 117 -12.07 -6.19 -13.53
N PHE A 118 -11.31 -5.81 -14.56
CA PHE A 118 -11.68 -5.99 -15.95
C PHE A 118 -11.83 -7.48 -16.32
N LEU A 119 -10.95 -8.35 -15.85
CA LEU A 119 -11.04 -9.79 -16.12
C LEU A 119 -12.29 -10.45 -15.51
N ILE A 120 -12.74 -9.97 -14.34
CA ILE A 120 -13.94 -10.53 -13.68
C ILE A 120 -15.23 -9.90 -14.19
N SER A 121 -15.27 -8.58 -14.26
CA SER A 121 -16.51 -7.82 -14.47
C SER A 121 -16.69 -7.29 -15.89
N THR A 122 -15.70 -7.51 -16.77
CA THR A 122 -15.57 -6.94 -18.14
C THR A 122 -15.66 -5.41 -18.24
N ASN A 123 -15.77 -4.73 -17.10
CA ASN A 123 -15.85 -3.28 -17.01
C ASN A 123 -14.47 -2.67 -16.77
N LEU A 124 -14.08 -1.75 -17.64
CA LEU A 124 -12.84 -1.00 -17.51
C LEU A 124 -13.16 0.38 -16.92
N ASN A 125 -13.00 0.51 -15.61
CA ASN A 125 -13.27 1.76 -14.90
C ASN A 125 -11.96 2.48 -14.58
N ILE A 126 -11.65 3.52 -15.35
CA ILE A 126 -10.54 4.44 -15.08
C ILE A 126 -11.10 5.67 -14.41
N CYS A 127 -10.70 5.89 -13.16
CA CYS A 127 -11.17 6.99 -12.36
C CYS A 127 -10.06 8.01 -12.05
N PHE A 128 -10.42 9.29 -11.99
CA PHE A 128 -9.55 10.37 -11.50
C PHE A 128 -9.04 10.10 -10.06
N GLY A 129 -9.79 9.36 -9.24
CA GLY A 129 -9.36 8.95 -7.91
C GLY A 129 -8.04 8.19 -7.86
N TYR A 130 -7.62 7.53 -8.94
CA TYR A 130 -6.31 6.88 -9.00
C TYR A 130 -5.15 7.90 -8.96
N ILE A 131 -5.33 9.09 -9.53
CA ILE A 131 -4.34 10.16 -9.46
C ILE A 131 -4.24 10.69 -8.03
N ILE A 132 -5.39 10.88 -7.36
CA ILE A 132 -5.45 11.29 -5.95
C ILE A 132 -4.73 10.26 -5.07
N TYR A 133 -4.95 8.98 -5.32
CA TYR A 133 -4.26 7.89 -4.62
C TYR A 133 -2.74 7.95 -4.79
N LEU A 134 -2.22 8.17 -6.00
CA LEU A 134 -0.78 8.32 -6.22
C LEU A 134 -0.20 9.51 -5.44
N ILE A 135 -0.91 10.65 -5.45
CA ILE A 135 -0.51 11.85 -4.70
C ILE A 135 -0.51 11.57 -3.20
N LEU A 136 -1.53 10.91 -2.68
CA LEU A 136 -1.64 10.56 -1.26
C LEU A 136 -0.47 9.65 -0.82
N ASN A 137 -0.15 8.62 -1.63
CA ASN A 137 0.96 7.72 -1.37
C ASN A 137 2.29 8.46 -1.30
N PHE A 138 2.50 9.41 -2.22
CA PHE A 138 3.68 10.27 -2.22
C PHE A 138 3.75 11.16 -0.97
N ILE A 139 2.66 11.83 -0.60
CA ILE A 139 2.60 12.71 0.58
C ILE A 139 2.90 11.92 1.86
N ILE A 140 2.28 10.75 2.04
CA ILE A 140 2.50 9.92 3.22
C ILE A 140 3.94 9.41 3.26
N PHE A 141 4.48 8.96 2.13
CA PHE A 141 5.88 8.59 2.05
C PHE A 141 6.80 9.74 2.42
N TYR A 142 6.53 10.95 1.94
CA TYR A 142 7.32 12.15 2.26
C TYR A 142 7.34 12.43 3.77
N PHE A 143 6.18 12.38 4.45
CA PHE A 143 6.13 12.53 5.91
C PHE A 143 6.89 11.44 6.65
N VAL A 144 6.75 10.17 6.22
CA VAL A 144 7.48 9.04 6.82
C VAL A 144 8.99 9.20 6.61
N TYR A 145 9.41 9.67 5.44
CA TYR A 145 10.80 9.95 5.12
C TYR A 145 11.37 11.03 6.06
N LEU A 146 10.70 12.18 6.17
CA LEU A 146 11.12 13.25 7.09
C LEU A 146 11.26 12.76 8.53
N ALA A 147 10.27 12.00 9.02
CA ALA A 147 10.28 11.48 10.39
C ALA A 147 11.41 10.47 10.66
N TYR A 148 11.93 9.80 9.62
CA TYR A 148 13.03 8.85 9.72
C TYR A 148 14.40 9.51 9.53
N GLU A 149 14.52 10.45 8.60
CA GLU A 149 15.78 11.13 8.33
C GLU A 149 16.20 12.04 9.50
N ASP A 150 15.24 12.70 10.14
CA ASP A 150 15.46 13.56 11.32
C ASP A 150 15.95 12.78 12.56
N LYS A 151 15.84 11.44 12.55
CA LYS A 151 16.41 10.56 13.58
C LYS A 151 17.83 10.12 13.26
N ASN A 152 18.22 10.07 11.99
CA ASN A 152 19.56 9.64 11.57
C ASN A 152 20.55 10.80 11.50
N THR A 153 20.09 12.06 11.46
CA THR A 153 20.92 13.28 11.52
C THR A 153 21.25 13.73 12.94
N LYS A 154 20.70 13.09 13.98
CA LYS A 154 20.98 13.37 15.40
C LYS A 154 22.05 12.44 16.01
N ILE A 155 22.98 11.96 15.20
CA ILE A 155 24.17 11.22 15.66
C ILE A 155 25.40 12.07 15.36
#